data_AF-A0A315VM15-F1
#
_entry.id   AF-A0A315VM15-F1
#
_cell.length_a   1.000
_cell.length_b   1.000
_cell.length_c   1.000
_cell.angle_alpha   90.00
_cell.angle_beta   90.00
_cell.angle_gamma   90.00
#
_symmetry.space_group_name_H-M   'P 1'
#
loop_
_entity.id
_entity.type
_entity.pdbx_description
1 polymer ?
#
loop_
_entity_poly.entity_id
_entity_poly.type
_entity_poly.pdbx_seq_one_letter_code
_entity_poly.pdbx_strand_id
1 'polypeptide(L)'
;MTGAETEDDIPLGERKTVTDFCYLLDKSKQLFNGLRDLPQYGHKQWQSYFGRTFDVYTKLWKFQQQHRQVLDTRYGLKRWQIGEVASKIGQLYYHYYLRTSETSYLNEAFSFYSAIRQRSYYYQVNKEDRPELVVKKLRYYARYIVVCLLLNKMDLVKVLVKELSEEIEDYTQRFNTEDQLEWNLVLQEVAAFIEVTSDPGRGRVHPVFCLCEQADPAVVLNDNSSVLVTSHRLQDGSVPPLEQGMVVGQLLLADALIVGNCNNQVKFSELTVDMFRMLQALEREPVNLATQTSKQATLEPSEKPAKRENPHKYLLYKPTFSQLYTFLSASFKELPANSVLLVYLSATGVFPVTHLDYEGPYDFGGVLTNTNRDVVNGETVQKRNQAQKEMHCLHPGDLFPFTRKPLFIVVDSSNSTAYKNFSNLFGQPLVCLLSPTVYPKSVQDQSQRGSLFTLFLYSPLLGFSSVCGLSSVRRGLWERAQDFLQKVFRDIGQMLTRSRSIDQAFLQFFGDEFLRLLLIRFVFCSATLRLHKLFRESRSFPESYPELPKQDTVESVLLQKQVLELAAMLDVQSLFWDDSLESY
;
A
#
# COMPACT_ATOMS: atom_id res chain seq x y z
N MET A 1 44.57 26.96 50.00
CA MET A 1 43.90 25.70 50.36
C MET A 1 42.72 25.54 49.43
N THR A 2 42.98 24.86 48.31
CA THR A 2 42.02 24.47 47.29
C THR A 2 41.34 23.19 47.76
N GLY A 3 40.08 23.27 48.16
CA GLY A 3 39.24 22.09 48.36
C GLY A 3 38.85 21.55 46.99
N ALA A 4 39.46 20.44 46.60
CA ALA A 4 38.95 19.62 45.51
C ALA A 4 37.58 19.09 45.94
N GLU A 5 36.53 19.47 45.21
CA GLU A 5 35.24 18.77 45.27
C GLU A 5 35.49 17.35 44.76
N THR A 6 35.57 16.43 45.71
CA THR A 6 35.73 14.99 45.47
C THR A 6 34.51 14.45 44.74
N GLU A 7 34.73 13.72 43.64
CA GLU A 7 33.73 12.92 42.90
C GLU A 7 33.00 11.83 43.73
N ASP A 8 33.18 11.81 45.06
CA ASP A 8 32.84 10.68 45.94
C ASP A 8 31.55 10.81 46.75
N ASP A 9 30.74 11.86 46.55
CA ASP A 9 29.50 12.07 47.33
C ASP A 9 28.20 11.92 46.50
N ILE A 10 28.22 11.06 45.48
CA ILE A 10 26.99 10.68 44.77
C ILE A 10 26.26 9.62 45.61
N PRO A 11 25.02 9.88 46.07
CA PRO A 11 24.24 8.89 46.80
C PRO A 11 24.20 7.57 46.04
N LEU A 12 24.53 6.47 46.72
CA LEU A 12 24.69 5.14 46.11
C LEU A 12 23.43 4.71 45.31
N GLY A 13 22.25 5.18 45.73
CA GLY A 13 20.99 5.03 45.01
C GLY A 13 20.92 5.78 43.67
N GLU A 14 21.41 7.01 43.60
CA GLU A 14 21.45 7.80 42.36
C GLU A 14 22.43 7.20 41.36
N ARG A 15 23.61 6.75 41.83
CA ARG A 15 24.60 6.06 40.99
C ARG A 15 24.01 4.79 40.39
N LYS A 16 23.30 4.00 41.21
CA LYS A 16 22.58 2.80 40.76
C LYS A 16 21.51 3.13 39.72
N THR A 17 20.70 4.19 39.93
CA THR A 17 19.71 4.63 38.95
C THR A 17 20.33 4.94 37.58
N VAL A 18 21.47 5.63 37.55
CA VAL A 18 22.18 5.93 36.30
C VAL A 18 22.70 4.64 35.64
N THR A 19 23.31 3.73 36.40
CA THR A 19 23.79 2.44 35.88
C THR A 19 22.65 1.60 35.30
N ASP A 20 21.53 1.49 36.01
CA ASP A 20 20.34 0.75 35.56
C ASP A 20 19.73 1.36 34.29
N PHE A 21 19.72 2.70 34.18
CA PHE A 21 19.30 3.39 32.97
C PHE A 21 20.21 3.08 31.77
N CYS A 22 21.53 3.17 31.94
CA CYS A 22 22.50 2.83 30.89
C CYS A 22 22.33 1.38 30.43
N TYR A 23 22.17 0.45 31.37
CA TYR A 23 21.91 -0.96 31.07
C TYR A 23 20.63 -1.15 30.22
N LEU A 24 19.52 -0.51 30.62
CA LEU A 24 18.27 -0.57 29.86
C LEU A 24 18.43 0.05 28.46
N LEU A 25 19.15 1.17 28.36
CA LEU A 25 19.41 1.84 27.10
C LEU A 25 20.21 0.95 26.13
N ASP A 26 21.32 0.36 26.58
CA ASP A 26 22.16 -0.48 25.73
C ASP A 26 21.48 -1.80 25.36
N LYS A 27 20.79 -2.42 26.31
CA LYS A 27 19.97 -3.61 26.05
C LYS A 27 18.86 -3.33 25.03
N SER A 28 18.21 -2.16 25.13
CA SER A 28 17.17 -1.77 24.17
C SER A 28 17.73 -1.62 22.75
N LYS A 29 18.91 -1.00 22.59
CA LYS A 29 19.59 -0.86 21.30
C LYS A 29 20.02 -2.19 20.72
N GLN A 30 20.59 -3.08 21.54
CA GLN A 30 20.99 -4.42 21.12
C GLN A 30 19.80 -5.21 20.57
N LEU A 31 18.69 -5.23 21.31
CA LEU A 31 17.46 -5.88 20.87
C LEU A 31 16.87 -5.20 19.64
N PHE A 32 16.86 -3.87 19.58
CA PHE A 32 16.37 -3.16 18.40
C PHE A 32 17.13 -3.52 17.13
N ASN A 33 18.47 -3.59 17.21
CA ASN A 33 19.31 -3.92 16.07
C ASN A 33 19.09 -5.36 15.61
N GLY A 34 18.95 -6.32 16.54
CA GLY A 34 18.68 -7.71 16.20
C GLY A 34 17.32 -7.95 15.52
N LEU A 35 16.38 -6.99 15.55
CA LEU A 35 15.14 -7.08 14.76
C LEU A 35 15.41 -7.07 13.24
N ARG A 36 16.55 -6.53 12.80
CA ARG A 36 16.92 -6.48 11.37
C ARG A 36 17.31 -7.84 10.83
N ASP A 37 17.87 -8.70 11.68
CA ASP A 37 18.35 -10.02 11.31
C ASP A 37 17.22 -11.07 11.29
N LEU A 38 16.04 -10.70 11.81
CA LEU A 38 14.88 -11.58 11.82
C LEU A 38 14.26 -11.68 10.42
N PRO A 39 13.86 -12.88 9.98
CA PRO A 39 13.07 -13.04 8.77
C PRO A 39 11.85 -12.10 8.77
N GLN A 40 11.65 -11.43 7.64
CA GLN A 40 10.47 -10.59 7.40
C GLN A 40 9.24 -11.44 7.03
N TYR A 41 9.45 -12.72 6.73
CA TYR A 41 8.42 -13.71 6.42
C TYR A 41 8.16 -14.64 7.62
N GLY A 42 6.96 -15.22 7.63
CA GLY A 42 6.51 -16.21 8.61
C GLY A 42 6.04 -15.58 9.92
N HIS A 43 4.89 -16.00 10.44
CA HIS A 43 4.18 -15.37 11.55
C HIS A 43 4.80 -15.64 12.92
N LYS A 44 5.46 -16.80 13.14
CA LYS A 44 5.83 -17.24 14.50
C LYS A 44 7.25 -16.90 14.94
N GLN A 45 8.18 -16.74 14.01
CA GLN A 45 9.61 -16.70 14.34
C GLN A 45 10.05 -15.38 15.01
N TRP A 46 9.40 -14.27 14.66
CA TRP A 46 9.80 -12.94 15.11
C TRP A 46 9.03 -12.44 16.35
N GLN A 47 7.83 -12.96 16.63
CA GLN A 47 6.92 -12.42 17.65
C GLN A 47 7.54 -12.38 19.05
N SER A 48 8.18 -13.47 19.49
CA SER A 48 8.78 -13.56 20.82
C SER A 48 9.94 -12.59 21.00
N TYR A 49 10.75 -12.39 19.96
CA TYR A 49 11.84 -11.42 19.96
C TYR A 49 11.27 -9.99 20.01
N PHE A 50 10.24 -9.71 19.20
CA PHE A 50 9.56 -8.42 19.17
C PHE A 50 8.95 -8.06 20.54
N GLY A 51 8.27 -9.01 21.19
CA GLY A 51 7.71 -8.85 22.52
C GLY A 51 8.78 -8.48 23.56
N ARG A 52 9.91 -9.18 23.58
CA ARG A 52 11.05 -8.85 24.46
C ARG A 52 11.60 -7.44 24.19
N THR A 53 11.71 -7.04 22.92
CA THR A 53 12.16 -5.70 22.55
C THR A 53 11.17 -4.63 23.05
N PHE A 54 9.87 -4.82 22.84
CA PHE A 54 8.83 -3.92 23.37
C PHE A 54 8.86 -3.81 24.89
N ASP A 55 9.02 -4.93 25.60
CA ASP A 55 9.07 -4.94 27.07
C ASP A 55 10.24 -4.10 27.60
N VAL A 56 11.42 -4.24 27.00
CA VAL A 56 12.61 -3.47 27.40
C VAL A 56 12.43 -1.98 27.11
N TYR A 57 11.91 -1.62 25.93
CA TYR A 57 11.61 -0.21 25.61
C TYR A 57 10.53 0.38 26.51
N THR A 58 9.50 -0.40 26.85
CA THR A 58 8.43 0.03 27.77
C THR A 58 9.00 0.26 29.18
N LYS A 59 9.86 -0.63 29.66
CA LYS A 59 10.58 -0.45 30.94
C LYS A 59 11.47 0.79 30.89
N LEU A 60 12.27 0.96 29.85
CA LEU A 60 13.12 2.14 29.65
C LEU A 60 12.32 3.44 29.66
N TRP A 61 11.19 3.47 28.93
CA TRP A 61 10.30 4.63 28.84
C TRP A 61 9.69 5.01 30.20
N LYS A 62 9.25 4.02 30.99
CA LYS A 62 8.74 4.25 32.36
C LYS A 62 9.86 4.68 33.31
N PHE A 63 11.01 4.02 33.24
CA PHE A 63 12.16 4.28 34.12
C PHE A 63 12.62 5.74 34.01
N GLN A 64 12.75 6.26 32.79
CA GLN A 64 13.17 7.64 32.57
C GLN A 64 12.12 8.69 33.00
N GLN A 65 10.83 8.33 33.08
CA GLN A 65 9.79 9.20 33.63
C GLN A 65 9.87 9.24 35.16
N GLN A 66 10.02 8.07 35.80
CA GLN A 66 10.05 7.92 37.26
C GLN A 66 11.31 8.55 37.88
N HIS A 67 12.45 8.41 37.22
CA HIS A 67 13.74 8.87 37.74
C HIS A 67 14.25 10.15 37.05
N ARG A 68 13.34 10.95 36.48
CA ARG A 68 13.71 12.06 35.59
C ARG A 68 14.70 13.05 36.20
N GLN A 69 14.48 13.44 37.46
CA GLN A 69 15.30 14.43 38.15
C GLN A 69 16.75 13.94 38.31
N VAL A 70 16.93 12.69 38.75
CA VAL A 70 18.26 12.08 38.91
C VAL A 70 18.97 11.96 37.57
N LEU A 71 18.27 11.54 36.52
CA LEU A 71 18.85 11.39 35.19
C LEU A 71 19.23 12.75 34.56
N ASP A 72 18.50 13.82 34.84
CA ASP A 72 18.85 15.16 34.37
C ASP A 72 20.12 15.68 35.06
N THR A 73 20.20 15.58 36.39
CA THR A 73 21.32 16.13 37.17
C THR A 73 22.59 15.28 37.12
N ARG A 74 22.48 13.94 37.10
CA ARG A 74 23.64 13.03 37.22
C ARG A 74 24.06 12.39 35.91
N TYR A 75 23.11 12.00 35.07
CA TYR A 75 23.40 11.41 33.76
C TYR A 75 23.51 12.49 32.66
N GLY A 76 22.89 13.66 32.86
CA GLY A 76 22.83 14.72 31.85
C GLY A 76 21.82 14.44 30.75
N LEU A 77 20.70 13.76 31.08
CA LEU A 77 19.68 13.33 30.11
C LEU A 77 19.10 14.50 29.33
N LYS A 78 19.39 14.58 28.03
CA LYS A 78 18.89 15.63 27.15
C LYS A 78 17.50 15.32 26.62
N ARG A 79 16.75 16.37 26.27
CA ARG A 79 15.39 16.24 25.68
C ARG A 79 15.38 15.44 24.39
N TRP A 80 16.40 15.59 23.55
CA TRP A 80 16.48 14.86 22.28
C TRP A 80 16.74 13.36 22.49
N GLN A 81 17.40 12.95 23.58
CA GLN A 81 17.59 11.52 23.92
C GLN A 81 16.24 10.87 24.27
N ILE A 82 15.37 11.59 24.98
CA ILE A 82 13.99 11.14 25.24
C ILE A 82 13.20 11.07 23.93
N GLY A 83 13.40 12.05 23.04
CA GLY A 83 12.85 12.02 21.68
C GLY A 83 13.32 10.81 20.87
N GLU A 84 14.59 10.41 20.99
CA GLU A 84 15.13 9.21 20.34
C GLU A 84 14.48 7.93 20.86
N VAL A 85 14.31 7.79 22.18
CA VAL A 85 13.58 6.64 22.77
C VAL A 85 12.14 6.61 22.27
N ALA A 86 11.43 7.74 22.27
CA ALA A 86 10.06 7.84 21.75
C ALA A 86 9.99 7.49 20.25
N SER A 87 10.95 7.97 19.46
CA SER A 87 11.04 7.71 18.02
C SER A 87 11.24 6.22 17.73
N LYS A 88 12.04 5.54 18.56
CA LYS A 88 12.25 4.09 18.47
C LYS A 88 11.02 3.29 18.87
N ILE A 89 10.28 3.71 19.89
CA ILE A 89 8.99 3.08 20.25
C ILE A 89 7.97 3.24 19.12
N GLY A 90 7.87 4.44 18.53
CA GLY A 90 7.04 4.66 17.33
C GLY A 90 7.48 3.76 16.17
N GLN A 91 8.79 3.59 15.97
CA GLN A 91 9.32 2.69 14.93
C GLN A 91 8.97 1.21 15.20
N LEU A 92 8.98 0.76 16.47
CA LEU A 92 8.54 -0.59 16.84
C LEU A 92 7.06 -0.80 16.51
N TYR A 93 6.19 0.16 16.84
CA TYR A 93 4.77 0.08 16.48
C TYR A 93 4.56 0.03 14.96
N TYR A 94 5.29 0.86 14.21
CA TYR A 94 5.25 0.83 12.75
C TYR A 94 5.72 -0.51 12.16
N HIS A 95 6.86 -1.04 12.63
CA HIS A 95 7.35 -2.35 12.21
C HIS A 95 6.39 -3.48 12.58
N TYR A 96 5.68 -3.37 13.72
CA TYR A 96 4.68 -4.35 14.12
C TYR A 96 3.43 -4.27 13.24
N TYR A 97 3.00 -3.07 12.85
CA TYR A 97 1.97 -2.87 11.83
C TYR A 97 2.37 -3.55 10.51
N LEU A 98 3.59 -3.34 10.00
CA LEU A 98 4.04 -3.99 8.76
C LEU A 98 4.00 -5.53 8.82
N ARG A 99 4.09 -6.13 10.01
CA ARG A 99 4.06 -7.59 10.22
C ARG A 99 2.69 -8.15 10.62
N THR A 100 1.71 -7.29 10.86
CA THR A 100 0.36 -7.71 11.34
C THR A 100 -0.77 -7.13 10.52
N SER A 101 -0.52 -6.05 9.77
CA SER A 101 -1.52 -5.27 9.05
C SER A 101 -2.63 -4.69 9.94
N GLU A 102 -2.38 -4.58 11.25
CA GLU A 102 -3.30 -4.04 12.24
C GLU A 102 -3.10 -2.53 12.42
N THR A 103 -4.08 -1.76 11.96
CA THR A 103 -4.02 -0.29 11.88
C THR A 103 -3.99 0.40 13.24
N SER A 104 -4.36 -0.30 14.32
CA SER A 104 -4.20 0.21 15.70
C SER A 104 -2.74 0.51 16.03
N TYR A 105 -1.80 -0.35 15.61
CA TYR A 105 -0.37 -0.12 15.85
C TYR A 105 0.17 1.04 15.02
N LEU A 106 -0.37 1.25 13.81
CA LEU A 106 -0.04 2.41 13.00
C LEU A 106 -0.48 3.73 13.70
N ASN A 107 -1.65 3.73 14.35
CA ASN A 107 -2.12 4.85 15.17
C ASN A 107 -1.27 5.08 16.44
N GLU A 108 -0.76 4.02 17.07
CA GLU A 108 0.21 4.16 18.17
C GLU A 108 1.53 4.79 17.68
N ALA A 109 2.06 4.33 16.54
CA ALA A 109 3.24 4.95 15.92
C ALA A 109 3.03 6.45 15.65
N PHE A 110 1.86 6.80 15.10
CA PHE A 110 1.45 8.19 14.90
C PHE A 110 1.43 8.98 16.21
N SER A 111 0.88 8.41 17.27
CA SER A 111 0.78 9.07 18.58
C SER A 111 2.14 9.40 19.17
N PHE A 112 3.11 8.48 19.07
CA PHE A 112 4.50 8.73 19.48
C PHE A 112 5.16 9.82 18.64
N TYR A 113 5.05 9.77 17.32
CA TYR A 113 5.65 10.79 16.45
C TYR A 113 5.02 12.17 16.64
N SER A 114 3.69 12.24 16.75
CA SER A 114 2.98 13.47 17.06
C SER A 114 3.42 14.08 18.40
N ALA A 115 3.56 13.26 19.44
CA ALA A 115 4.04 13.71 20.74
C ALA A 115 5.48 14.26 20.70
N ILE A 116 6.34 13.71 19.83
CA ILE A 116 7.71 14.21 19.64
C ILE A 116 7.69 15.64 19.08
N ARG A 117 6.86 15.88 18.05
CA ARG A 117 6.67 17.22 17.47
C ARG A 117 6.10 18.20 18.48
N GLN A 118 4.98 17.84 19.13
CA GLN A 118 4.27 18.71 20.07
C GLN A 118 5.13 19.14 21.27
N ARG A 119 6.04 18.27 21.74
CA ARG A 119 6.93 18.55 22.88
C ARG A 119 8.30 19.09 22.46
N SER A 120 8.52 19.26 21.15
CA SER A 120 9.74 19.79 20.55
C SER A 120 11.01 19.11 21.08
N TYR A 121 11.01 17.77 21.18
CA TYR A 121 12.15 17.04 21.76
C TYR A 121 13.46 17.30 21.00
N TYR A 122 13.38 17.55 19.69
CA TYR A 122 14.54 17.82 18.84
C TYR A 122 14.91 19.31 18.72
N TYR A 123 14.28 20.23 19.46
CA TYR A 123 14.57 21.67 19.36
C TYR A 123 16.05 22.01 19.63
N GLN A 124 16.68 21.32 20.57
CA GLN A 124 18.08 21.54 20.93
C GLN A 124 19.08 20.87 19.98
N VAL A 125 18.64 19.95 19.11
CA VAL A 125 19.55 19.23 18.19
C VAL A 125 20.23 20.20 17.23
N ASN A 126 19.51 21.20 16.73
CA ASN A 126 20.07 22.21 15.83
C ASN A 126 21.06 23.16 16.55
N LYS A 127 21.23 23.04 17.87
CA LYS A 127 22.24 23.79 18.64
C LYS A 127 23.47 22.94 18.95
N GLU A 128 23.40 21.63 18.75
CA GLU A 128 24.54 20.74 18.89
C GLU A 128 25.26 20.65 17.55
N ASP A 129 26.57 20.91 17.53
CA ASP A 129 27.41 20.85 16.33
C ASP A 129 27.76 19.40 15.98
N ARG A 130 26.74 18.56 15.77
CA ARG A 130 26.85 17.11 15.57
C ARG A 130 25.92 16.66 14.44
N PRO A 131 26.44 16.39 13.22
CA PRO A 131 25.62 16.06 12.06
C PRO A 131 24.78 14.80 12.27
N GLU A 132 25.32 13.80 12.99
CA GLU A 132 24.62 12.55 13.30
C GLU A 132 23.30 12.75 14.05
N LEU A 133 23.19 13.79 14.89
CA LEU A 133 21.97 14.08 15.64
C LEU A 133 20.91 14.70 14.74
N VAL A 134 21.31 15.56 13.80
CA VAL A 134 20.41 16.13 12.81
C VAL A 134 19.88 15.02 11.90
N VAL A 135 20.73 14.10 11.44
CA VAL A 135 20.31 12.91 10.68
C VAL A 135 19.26 12.08 11.44
N LYS A 136 19.37 11.93 12.76
CA LYS A 136 18.33 11.25 13.57
C LYS A 136 16.99 12.00 13.51
N LYS A 137 17.01 13.33 13.54
CA LYS A 137 15.82 14.20 13.41
C LYS A 137 15.21 14.09 12.01
N LEU A 138 16.01 14.15 10.93
CA LEU A 138 15.55 13.99 9.55
C LEU A 138 14.89 12.61 9.34
N ARG A 139 15.51 11.54 9.83
CA ARG A 139 14.93 10.19 9.79
C ARG A 139 13.64 10.07 10.60
N TYR A 140 13.48 10.84 11.68
CA TYR A 140 12.22 10.90 12.42
C TYR A 140 11.12 11.53 11.56
N TYR A 141 11.39 12.66 10.90
CA TYR A 141 10.44 13.32 10.00
C TYR A 141 10.01 12.41 8.86
N ALA A 142 10.96 11.77 8.18
CA ALA A 142 10.66 10.83 7.10
C ALA A 142 9.71 9.70 7.55
N ARG A 143 9.96 9.09 8.72
CA ARG A 143 9.05 8.07 9.28
C ARG A 143 7.69 8.62 9.67
N TYR A 144 7.66 9.83 10.21
CA TYR A 144 6.40 10.46 10.60
C TYR A 144 5.52 10.76 9.37
N ILE A 145 6.14 11.24 8.28
CA ILE A 145 5.48 11.45 6.99
C ILE A 145 4.89 10.13 6.47
N VAL A 146 5.66 9.04 6.44
CA VAL A 146 5.17 7.71 6.01
C VAL A 146 3.94 7.28 6.83
N VAL A 147 3.99 7.39 8.15
CA VAL A 147 2.84 7.02 9.01
C VAL A 147 1.63 7.90 8.73
N CYS A 148 1.81 9.21 8.51
CA CYS A 148 0.71 10.12 8.18
C CYS A 148 0.11 9.82 6.79
N LEU A 149 0.93 9.47 5.80
CA LEU A 149 0.48 9.03 4.48
C LEU A 149 -0.39 7.77 4.57
N LEU A 150 0.08 6.76 5.31
CA LEU A 150 -0.65 5.52 5.49
C LEU A 150 -1.99 5.71 6.22
N LEU A 151 -2.06 6.64 7.18
CA LEU A 151 -3.28 7.03 7.89
C LEU A 151 -4.14 8.07 7.14
N ASN A 152 -3.80 8.40 5.89
CA ASN A 152 -4.52 9.37 5.07
C ASN A 152 -4.65 10.78 5.72
N LYS A 153 -3.63 11.21 6.49
CA LYS A 153 -3.57 12.53 7.17
C LYS A 153 -2.85 13.57 6.31
N MET A 154 -3.36 13.83 5.10
CA MET A 154 -2.63 14.58 4.06
C MET A 154 -2.33 16.03 4.42
N ASP A 155 -3.21 16.73 5.16
CA ASP A 155 -2.93 18.09 5.61
C ASP A 155 -1.68 18.17 6.49
N LEU A 156 -1.53 17.19 7.39
CA LEU A 156 -0.36 17.08 8.24
C LEU A 156 0.88 16.67 7.45
N VAL A 157 0.74 15.78 6.46
CA VAL A 157 1.83 15.43 5.55
C VAL A 157 2.40 16.68 4.88
N LYS A 158 1.56 17.55 4.31
CA LYS A 158 2.00 18.80 3.66
C LYS A 158 2.81 19.70 4.61
N VAL A 159 2.36 19.82 5.86
CA VAL A 159 3.08 20.57 6.90
C VAL A 159 4.44 19.92 7.21
N LEU A 160 4.47 18.60 7.41
CA LEU A 160 5.69 17.87 7.77
C LEU A 160 6.75 17.87 6.65
N VAL A 161 6.32 17.86 5.38
CA VAL A 161 7.25 17.94 4.23
C VAL A 161 7.90 19.30 4.16
N LYS A 162 7.12 20.37 4.38
CA LYS A 162 7.67 21.72 4.46
C LYS A 162 8.70 21.83 5.60
N GLU A 163 8.36 21.34 6.79
CA GLU A 163 9.30 21.30 7.92
C GLU A 163 10.55 20.47 7.60
N LEU A 164 10.41 19.31 6.95
CA LEU A 164 11.54 18.49 6.54
C LEU A 164 12.45 19.20 5.53
N SER A 165 11.88 19.94 4.57
CA SER A 165 12.64 20.74 3.61
C SER A 165 13.50 21.79 4.31
N GLU A 166 12.90 22.56 5.22
CA GLU A 166 13.59 23.58 6.01
C GLU A 166 14.74 22.96 6.83
N GLU A 167 14.53 21.78 7.44
CA GLU A 167 15.57 21.09 8.21
C GLU A 167 16.70 20.52 7.34
N ILE A 168 16.42 20.06 6.11
CA ILE A 168 17.44 19.59 5.16
C ILE A 168 18.27 20.75 4.63
N GLU A 169 17.65 21.89 4.33
CA GLU A 169 18.34 23.10 3.92
C GLU A 169 19.32 23.57 5.02
N ASP A 170 18.83 23.67 6.26
CA ASP A 170 19.65 24.00 7.43
C ASP A 170 20.80 23.01 7.64
N TYR A 171 20.54 21.70 7.53
CA TYR A 171 21.55 20.65 7.67
C TYR A 171 22.64 20.79 6.61
N THR A 172 22.24 20.96 5.36
CA THR A 172 23.14 21.08 4.21
C THR A 172 24.05 22.30 4.32
N GLN A 173 23.46 23.47 4.65
CA GLN A 173 24.21 24.72 4.77
C GLN A 173 25.26 24.67 5.88
N ARG A 174 24.98 23.93 6.97
CA ARG A 174 25.87 23.86 8.14
C ARG A 174 26.99 22.85 7.97
N PHE A 175 26.72 21.69 7.40
CA PHE A 175 27.66 20.57 7.44
C PHE A 175 28.28 20.20 6.07
N ASN A 176 27.77 20.72 4.95
CA ASN A 176 28.28 20.46 3.59
C ASN A 176 28.60 18.97 3.35
N THR A 177 27.59 18.11 3.49
CA THR A 177 27.75 16.65 3.56
C THR A 177 27.46 15.95 2.23
N GLU A 178 28.14 14.83 1.98
CA GLU A 178 27.96 14.01 0.78
C GLU A 178 26.53 13.42 0.67
N ASP A 179 25.83 13.25 1.80
CA ASP A 179 24.46 12.70 1.86
C ASP A 179 23.37 13.72 1.47
N GLN A 180 23.72 14.96 1.13
CA GLN A 180 22.77 15.98 0.64
C GLN A 180 21.96 15.48 -0.55
N LEU A 181 22.62 14.81 -1.51
CA LEU A 181 21.96 14.28 -2.70
C LEU A 181 20.88 13.26 -2.33
N GLU A 182 21.15 12.39 -1.37
CA GLU A 182 20.17 11.40 -0.89
C GLU A 182 18.97 12.07 -0.22
N TRP A 183 19.19 13.08 0.62
CA TRP A 183 18.10 13.82 1.27
C TRP A 183 17.25 14.62 0.29
N ASN A 184 17.87 15.22 -0.72
CA ASN A 184 17.15 15.89 -1.80
C ASN A 184 16.32 14.90 -2.62
N LEU A 185 16.85 13.72 -2.92
CA LEU A 185 16.09 12.65 -3.57
C LEU A 185 14.90 12.23 -2.71
N VAL A 186 15.05 12.10 -1.39
CA VAL A 186 13.94 11.81 -0.48
C VAL A 186 12.85 12.89 -0.56
N LEU A 187 13.21 14.18 -0.56
CA LEU A 187 12.22 15.26 -0.72
C LEU A 187 11.50 15.20 -2.06
N GLN A 188 12.23 14.97 -3.15
CA GLN A 188 11.66 14.83 -4.49
C GLN A 188 10.69 13.65 -4.57
N GLU A 189 11.07 12.50 -4.02
CA GLU A 189 10.23 11.31 -3.93
C GLU A 189 8.94 11.57 -3.15
N VAL A 190 9.05 12.22 -1.97
CA VAL A 190 7.87 12.56 -1.15
C VAL A 190 6.96 13.54 -1.88
N ALA A 191 7.51 14.59 -2.49
CA ALA A 191 6.74 15.59 -3.20
C ALA A 191 6.00 14.98 -4.39
N ALA A 192 6.69 14.19 -5.22
CA ALA A 192 6.09 13.47 -6.35
C ALA A 192 5.02 12.47 -5.87
N PHE A 193 5.28 11.76 -4.78
CA PHE A 193 4.31 10.81 -4.21
C PHE A 193 3.05 11.52 -3.70
N ILE A 194 3.19 12.67 -3.04
CA ILE A 194 2.06 13.48 -2.59
C ILE A 194 1.29 14.00 -3.78
N GLU A 195 1.94 14.58 -4.80
CA GLU A 195 1.27 15.08 -6.00
C GLU A 195 0.35 14.02 -6.64
N VAL A 196 0.84 12.78 -6.74
CA VAL A 196 0.06 11.67 -7.31
C VAL A 196 -1.05 11.15 -6.37
N THR A 197 -0.81 11.19 -5.06
CA THR A 197 -1.77 10.68 -4.06
C THR A 197 -2.72 11.75 -3.52
N SER A 198 -2.45 13.03 -3.78
CA SER A 198 -3.11 14.19 -3.19
C SER A 198 -2.78 15.49 -3.92
N ASP A 199 -3.82 16.12 -4.49
CA ASP A 199 -3.89 17.57 -4.73
C ASP A 199 -2.83 18.20 -5.66
N PRO A 200 -3.18 18.54 -6.92
CA PRO A 200 -2.41 19.46 -7.77
C PRO A 200 -2.79 20.96 -7.58
N GLY A 201 -3.61 21.28 -6.58
CA GLY A 201 -4.42 22.49 -6.55
C GLY A 201 -4.37 23.30 -5.26
N ARG A 202 -3.24 23.39 -4.54
CA ARG A 202 -2.92 24.57 -3.69
C ARG A 202 -1.48 24.57 -3.18
N GLY A 203 -0.70 25.49 -3.73
CA GLY A 203 0.62 25.84 -3.23
C GLY A 203 1.71 24.95 -3.81
N ARG A 204 2.37 25.46 -4.86
CA ARG A 204 3.73 25.05 -5.21
C ARG A 204 4.57 25.22 -3.95
N VAL A 205 4.81 24.14 -3.21
CA VAL A 205 6.04 24.05 -2.44
C VAL A 205 7.10 24.04 -3.52
N HIS A 206 7.85 25.13 -3.66
CA HIS A 206 9.00 25.14 -4.57
C HIS A 206 9.87 23.93 -4.20
N PRO A 207 10.07 23.01 -5.15
CA PRO A 207 11.39 22.97 -5.73
C PRO A 207 11.33 23.26 -7.23
N VAL A 208 12.38 23.94 -7.67
CA VAL A 208 12.81 24.00 -9.07
C VAL A 208 12.80 22.56 -9.61
N PHE A 209 12.23 22.34 -10.80
CA PHE A 209 12.11 21.05 -11.52
C PHE A 209 10.88 20.17 -11.20
N CYS A 210 9.72 20.54 -11.74
CA CYS A 210 8.90 19.59 -12.51
C CYS A 210 7.94 20.36 -13.43
N LEU A 211 8.23 20.36 -14.74
CA LEU A 211 7.36 20.86 -15.79
C LEU A 211 6.54 19.67 -16.31
N CYS A 212 5.34 19.45 -15.77
CA CYS A 212 4.36 18.59 -16.45
C CYS A 212 2.94 19.08 -16.17
N GLU A 213 2.45 19.98 -17.03
CA GLU A 213 1.03 20.26 -17.18
C GLU A 213 0.38 19.07 -17.90
N GLN A 214 -0.10 18.05 -17.16
CA GLN A 214 -1.01 17.02 -17.70
C GLN A 214 -1.67 16.18 -16.60
N ALA A 215 -2.93 15.80 -16.87
CA ALA A 215 -4.02 15.43 -15.97
C ALA A 215 -3.69 14.49 -14.78
N ASP A 216 -4.08 14.94 -13.60
CA ASP A 216 -4.07 14.18 -12.34
C ASP A 216 -5.38 13.40 -12.14
N PRO A 217 -5.39 12.34 -11.31
CA PRO A 217 -6.64 11.71 -10.91
C PRO A 217 -7.60 12.75 -10.30
N ALA A 218 -8.87 12.65 -10.67
CA ALA A 218 -9.88 13.64 -10.31
C ALA A 218 -9.94 13.91 -8.81
N VAL A 219 -9.93 15.18 -8.43
CA VAL A 219 -9.98 15.61 -7.03
C VAL A 219 -11.38 15.99 -6.60
N VAL A 220 -11.78 15.62 -5.40
CA VAL A 220 -13.10 15.97 -4.84
C VAL A 220 -13.04 17.36 -4.21
N LEU A 221 -13.93 18.27 -4.60
CA LEU A 221 -13.98 19.64 -4.08
C LEU A 221 -15.19 19.85 -3.17
N ASN A 222 -14.99 20.33 -1.95
CA ASN A 222 -16.03 20.82 -1.05
C ASN A 222 -16.71 22.09 -1.59
N ASP A 223 -17.78 22.52 -0.92
CA ASP A 223 -18.54 23.74 -1.27
C ASP A 223 -17.67 25.01 -1.28
N ASN A 224 -16.61 25.02 -0.47
CA ASN A 224 -15.62 26.11 -0.42
C ASN A 224 -14.47 25.96 -1.43
N SER A 225 -14.61 25.06 -2.42
CA SER A 225 -13.57 24.69 -3.39
C SER A 225 -12.27 24.21 -2.74
N SER A 226 -12.34 23.63 -1.54
CA SER A 226 -11.23 22.94 -0.89
C SER A 226 -11.27 21.45 -1.22
N VAL A 227 -10.09 20.84 -1.38
CA VAL A 227 -9.98 19.41 -1.65
C VAL A 227 -10.46 18.60 -0.45
N LEU A 228 -11.33 17.62 -0.70
CA LEU A 228 -11.76 16.62 0.28
C LEU A 228 -10.92 15.36 0.14
N VAL A 229 -10.25 14.96 1.22
CA VAL A 229 -9.55 13.68 1.29
C VAL A 229 -10.57 12.57 1.53
N THR A 230 -10.78 11.72 0.52
CA THR A 230 -11.63 10.54 0.63
C THR A 230 -10.79 9.32 1.02
N SER A 231 -11.37 8.45 1.84
CA SER A 231 -10.78 7.15 2.13
C SER A 231 -11.44 6.09 1.24
N HIS A 232 -10.62 5.16 0.76
CA HIS A 232 -11.03 4.06 -0.10
C HIS A 232 -10.83 2.68 0.55
N ARG A 233 -10.57 2.70 1.87
CA ARG A 233 -10.59 1.52 2.72
C ARG A 233 -11.99 0.93 2.80
N LEU A 234 -12.07 -0.32 3.20
CA LEU A 234 -13.32 -1.02 3.38
C LEU A 234 -14.13 -0.41 4.54
N GLN A 235 -15.29 0.14 4.22
CA GLN A 235 -16.24 0.68 5.21
C GLN A 235 -17.31 -0.36 5.53
N ASP A 236 -17.82 -0.33 6.76
CA ASP A 236 -18.94 -1.20 7.14
C ASP A 236 -20.17 -0.86 6.29
N GLY A 237 -20.72 -1.88 5.62
CA GLY A 237 -21.89 -1.73 4.74
C GLY A 237 -21.58 -1.25 3.31
N SER A 238 -20.32 -0.93 2.96
CA SER A 238 -19.97 -0.54 1.58
C SER A 238 -19.87 -1.72 0.61
N VAL A 239 -19.80 -2.95 1.13
CA VAL A 239 -19.75 -4.17 0.32
C VAL A 239 -21.18 -4.63 0.05
N PRO A 240 -21.55 -4.91 -1.21
CA PRO A 240 -22.81 -5.58 -1.52
C PRO A 240 -23.00 -6.82 -0.65
N PRO A 241 -24.11 -6.96 0.10
CA PRO A 241 -24.35 -8.14 0.94
C PRO A 241 -24.54 -9.40 0.09
N LEU A 242 -24.30 -10.57 0.67
CA LEU A 242 -24.70 -11.84 0.05
C LEU A 242 -26.23 -11.96 0.16
N GLU A 243 -26.91 -12.43 -0.88
CA GLU A 243 -28.36 -12.69 -0.82
C GLU A 243 -28.64 -13.90 0.09
N GLN A 244 -29.79 -13.85 0.77
CA GLN A 244 -30.18 -14.89 1.71
C GLN A 244 -30.41 -16.22 0.99
N GLY A 245 -29.78 -17.29 1.47
CA GLY A 245 -29.82 -18.61 0.84
C GLY A 245 -28.76 -18.85 -0.25
N MET A 246 -27.90 -17.87 -0.53
CA MET A 246 -26.76 -18.07 -1.43
C MET A 246 -25.70 -18.98 -0.82
N VAL A 247 -25.25 -19.95 -1.61
CA VAL A 247 -24.11 -20.81 -1.28
C VAL A 247 -22.89 -20.29 -2.04
N VAL A 248 -22.09 -19.46 -1.35
CA VAL A 248 -20.75 -19.05 -1.82
C VAL A 248 -19.67 -19.78 -1.02
N GLY A 249 -18.43 -19.76 -1.51
CA GLY A 249 -17.32 -20.37 -0.77
C GLY A 249 -17.10 -19.70 0.59
N GLN A 250 -16.67 -20.49 1.56
CA GLN A 250 -16.31 -20.02 2.90
C GLN A 250 -14.82 -19.65 3.00
N LEU A 251 -14.23 -19.24 1.88
CA LEU A 251 -12.82 -18.85 1.83
C LEU A 251 -12.63 -17.46 2.42
N LEU A 252 -11.57 -17.29 3.21
CA LEU A 252 -11.20 -16.01 3.81
C LEU A 252 -9.83 -15.56 3.30
N LEU A 253 -9.70 -14.29 2.92
CA LEU A 253 -8.41 -13.72 2.56
C LEU A 253 -7.55 -13.59 3.83
N ALA A 254 -6.50 -14.39 3.94
CA ALA A 254 -5.62 -14.40 5.10
C ALA A 254 -4.30 -13.66 4.83
N ASP A 255 -3.70 -13.92 3.67
CA ASP A 255 -2.41 -13.34 3.27
C ASP A 255 -2.49 -12.68 1.90
N ALA A 256 -1.79 -11.55 1.75
CA ALA A 256 -1.61 -10.86 0.49
C ALA A 256 -0.13 -10.46 0.28
N LEU A 257 0.44 -10.86 -0.86
CA LEU A 257 1.73 -10.35 -1.32
C LEU A 257 1.47 -9.21 -2.30
N ILE A 258 1.97 -8.02 -1.98
CA ILE A 258 1.84 -6.82 -2.81
C ILE A 258 3.23 -6.50 -3.36
N VAL A 259 3.42 -6.76 -4.65
CA VAL A 259 4.70 -6.62 -5.35
C VAL A 259 4.68 -5.40 -6.26
N GLY A 260 5.64 -4.50 -6.07
CA GLY A 260 5.88 -3.36 -6.96
C GLY A 260 7.25 -3.46 -7.62
N ASN A 261 7.28 -3.72 -8.92
CA ASN A 261 8.48 -3.81 -9.74
C ASN A 261 8.31 -3.17 -11.14
N CYS A 262 7.43 -2.18 -11.26
CA CYS A 262 7.35 -1.33 -12.44
C CYS A 262 8.55 -0.39 -12.49
N ASN A 263 9.17 -0.26 -13.66
CA ASN A 263 10.26 0.69 -13.85
C ASN A 263 9.71 2.12 -13.84
N ASN A 264 10.38 3.00 -13.10
CA ASN A 264 10.16 4.44 -13.03
C ASN A 264 8.86 4.92 -12.34
N GLN A 265 7.98 4.03 -11.85
CA GLN A 265 6.81 4.44 -11.07
C GLN A 265 7.22 5.24 -9.81
N VAL A 266 6.50 6.34 -9.56
CA VAL A 266 6.68 7.19 -8.38
C VAL A 266 6.59 6.34 -7.11
N LYS A 267 7.54 6.56 -6.20
CA LYS A 267 7.64 5.83 -4.93
C LYS A 267 8.14 6.74 -3.83
N PHE A 268 7.80 6.39 -2.61
CA PHE A 268 8.39 6.98 -1.42
C PHE A 268 8.55 5.89 -0.36
N SER A 269 9.72 5.83 0.29
CA SER A 269 10.02 4.83 1.33
C SER A 269 9.77 3.38 0.87
N GLU A 270 10.22 3.05 -0.35
CA GLU A 270 10.04 1.71 -0.97
C GLU A 270 8.57 1.31 -1.16
N LEU A 271 7.65 2.28 -1.16
CA LEU A 271 6.25 2.06 -1.48
C LEU A 271 5.91 2.78 -2.78
N THR A 272 5.54 2.05 -3.81
CA THR A 272 5.04 2.68 -5.05
C THR A 272 3.59 3.12 -4.89
N VAL A 273 3.11 3.99 -5.77
CA VAL A 273 1.71 4.45 -5.79
C VAL A 273 0.74 3.28 -5.88
N ASP A 274 1.03 2.29 -6.72
CA ASP A 274 0.15 1.13 -6.91
C ASP A 274 0.17 0.19 -5.71
N MET A 275 1.35 -0.02 -5.09
CA MET A 275 1.44 -0.75 -3.82
C MET A 275 0.63 -0.05 -2.72
N PHE A 276 0.70 1.29 -2.63
CA PHE A 276 -0.07 2.06 -1.67
C PHE A 276 -1.57 1.93 -1.91
N ARG A 277 -2.03 2.07 -3.16
CA ARG A 277 -3.44 1.91 -3.53
C ARG A 277 -3.96 0.51 -3.17
N MET A 278 -3.21 -0.55 -3.51
CA MET A 278 -3.62 -1.92 -3.18
C MET A 278 -3.56 -2.20 -1.67
N LEU A 279 -2.57 -1.67 -0.95
CA LEU A 279 -2.48 -1.75 0.51
C LEU A 279 -3.75 -1.16 1.16
N GLN A 280 -4.16 0.03 0.73
CA GLN A 280 -5.36 0.71 1.24
C GLN A 280 -6.65 -0.02 0.86
N ALA A 281 -6.72 -0.60 -0.36
CA ALA A 281 -7.87 -1.39 -0.80
C ALA A 281 -8.09 -2.68 0.02
N LEU A 282 -7.03 -3.19 0.64
CA LEU A 282 -6.99 -4.41 1.47
C LEU A 282 -6.94 -4.09 2.97
N GLU A 283 -7.45 -2.93 3.37
CA GLU A 283 -7.60 -2.52 4.76
C GLU A 283 -9.02 -2.04 5.05
N ARG A 284 -9.51 -2.35 6.25
CA ARG A 284 -10.70 -1.72 6.82
C ARG A 284 -10.39 -0.32 7.33
N GLU A 285 -11.42 0.51 7.40
CA GLU A 285 -11.32 1.78 8.11
C GLU A 285 -10.83 1.54 9.55
N PRO A 286 -9.83 2.30 10.02
CA PRO A 286 -9.38 2.19 11.39
C PRO A 286 -10.52 2.61 12.32
N VAL A 287 -10.91 1.72 13.22
CA VAL A 287 -11.92 2.01 14.23
C VAL A 287 -11.33 2.97 15.25
N ASN A 288 -11.87 4.18 15.34
CA ASN A 288 -11.51 5.12 16.40
C ASN A 288 -11.96 4.56 17.75
N LEU A 289 -11.05 3.96 18.52
CA LEU A 289 -11.34 3.39 19.85
C LEU A 289 -11.97 4.41 20.82
N ALA A 290 -11.74 5.72 20.61
CA ALA A 290 -12.31 6.81 21.40
C ALA A 290 -13.83 7.00 21.26
N THR A 291 -14.45 6.53 20.16
CA THR A 291 -15.91 6.66 19.95
C THR A 291 -16.71 5.42 20.38
N GLN A 292 -16.04 4.32 20.76
CA GLN A 292 -16.75 3.14 21.30
C GLN A 292 -17.12 3.28 22.77
N THR A 293 -16.37 4.07 23.55
CA THR A 293 -16.65 4.29 24.97
C THR A 293 -17.97 5.03 25.23
N SER A 294 -18.57 5.67 24.23
CA SER A 294 -19.85 6.39 24.37
C SER A 294 -21.08 5.61 23.89
N LYS A 295 -20.93 4.43 23.26
CA LYS A 295 -22.07 3.61 22.77
C LYS A 295 -22.28 2.30 23.52
N GLN A 296 -21.41 1.91 24.46
CA GLN A 296 -21.55 0.69 25.26
C GLN A 296 -22.37 0.85 26.55
N ALA A 297 -23.43 1.66 26.52
CA ALA A 297 -24.33 1.83 27.64
C ALA A 297 -25.80 1.65 27.26
N THR A 298 -26.14 0.65 26.42
CA THR A 298 -27.48 0.02 26.40
C THR A 298 -27.53 -1.19 25.45
N LEU A 299 -27.97 -2.33 26.01
CA LEU A 299 -28.63 -3.51 25.39
C LEU A 299 -27.78 -4.74 24.94
N GLU A 300 -28.13 -5.85 25.60
CA GLU A 300 -28.11 -7.29 25.21
C GLU A 300 -26.76 -8.01 24.92
N PRO A 301 -26.59 -9.27 25.35
CA PRO A 301 -25.41 -10.09 25.08
C PRO A 301 -25.49 -10.68 23.66
N SER A 302 -25.35 -9.84 22.64
CA SER A 302 -25.08 -10.30 21.29
C SER A 302 -23.67 -10.89 21.25
N GLU A 303 -23.53 -12.08 20.69
CA GLU A 303 -22.25 -12.74 20.39
C GLU A 303 -21.24 -11.68 19.92
N LYS A 304 -20.08 -11.57 20.59
CA LYS A 304 -19.03 -10.64 20.18
C LYS A 304 -18.83 -10.84 18.68
N PRO A 305 -19.13 -9.86 17.82
CA PRO A 305 -18.91 -10.03 16.39
C PRO A 305 -17.44 -10.37 16.24
N ALA A 306 -17.14 -11.52 15.64
CA ALA A 306 -15.78 -11.98 15.41
C ALA A 306 -15.02 -10.78 14.83
N LYS A 307 -13.99 -10.34 15.56
CA LYS A 307 -13.22 -9.15 15.23
C LYS A 307 -12.74 -9.36 13.78
N ARG A 308 -13.31 -8.62 12.82
CA ARG A 308 -13.01 -8.84 11.40
C ARG A 308 -11.63 -8.25 11.13
N GLU A 309 -10.60 -9.09 11.23
CA GLU A 309 -9.20 -8.72 11.07
C GLU A 309 -8.90 -8.37 9.60
N ASN A 310 -7.89 -7.53 9.39
CA ASN A 310 -7.37 -7.28 8.05
C ASN A 310 -6.56 -8.50 7.58
N PRO A 311 -6.50 -8.78 6.27
CA PRO A 311 -5.53 -9.75 5.77
C PRO A 311 -4.11 -9.26 6.07
N HIS A 312 -3.23 -10.19 6.40
CA HIS A 312 -1.83 -9.93 6.56
C HIS A 312 -1.19 -9.61 5.20
N LYS A 313 -0.30 -8.62 5.15
CA LYS A 313 0.24 -8.07 3.90
C LYS A 313 1.76 -8.06 3.91
N TYR A 314 2.37 -8.66 2.89
CA TYR A 314 3.78 -8.53 2.59
C TYR A 314 3.99 -7.49 1.49
N LEU A 315 4.76 -6.42 1.78
CA LEU A 315 5.09 -5.38 0.82
C LEU A 315 6.48 -5.66 0.24
N LEU A 316 6.56 -5.97 -1.04
CA LEU A 316 7.80 -6.33 -1.71
C LEU A 316 8.09 -5.34 -2.84
N TYR A 317 8.99 -4.39 -2.58
CA TYR A 317 9.48 -3.45 -3.59
C TYR A 317 10.70 -3.99 -4.30
N LYS A 318 10.62 -4.06 -5.63
CA LYS A 318 11.64 -4.63 -6.53
C LYS A 318 12.29 -5.90 -5.96
N PRO A 319 11.50 -6.95 -5.60
CA PRO A 319 12.07 -8.17 -5.07
C PRO A 319 12.82 -8.92 -6.16
N THR A 320 13.92 -9.56 -5.78
CA THR A 320 14.51 -10.64 -6.61
C THR A 320 13.55 -11.82 -6.72
N PHE A 321 13.72 -12.66 -7.74
CA PHE A 321 12.98 -13.92 -7.86
C PHE A 321 13.05 -14.76 -6.58
N SER A 322 14.26 -14.97 -6.03
CA SER A 322 14.46 -15.76 -4.82
C SER A 322 13.75 -15.18 -3.60
N GLN A 323 13.76 -13.85 -3.43
CA GLN A 323 13.00 -13.20 -2.36
C GLN A 323 11.50 -13.45 -2.54
N LEU A 324 10.94 -13.14 -3.71
CA LEU A 324 9.52 -13.33 -3.99
C LEU A 324 9.08 -14.78 -3.74
N TYR A 325 9.85 -15.75 -4.26
CA TYR A 325 9.57 -17.17 -4.09
C TYR A 325 9.65 -17.62 -2.62
N THR A 326 10.55 -17.02 -1.82
CA THR A 326 10.66 -17.29 -0.38
C THR A 326 9.40 -16.82 0.36
N PHE A 327 8.91 -15.61 0.07
CA PHE A 327 7.69 -15.09 0.68
C PHE A 327 6.44 -15.87 0.25
N LEU A 328 6.35 -16.26 -1.02
CA LEU A 328 5.27 -17.15 -1.52
C LEU A 328 5.29 -18.48 -0.77
N SER A 329 6.47 -19.11 -0.63
CA SER A 329 6.64 -20.37 0.08
C SER A 329 6.29 -20.29 1.56
N ALA A 330 6.71 -19.21 2.23
CA ALA A 330 6.40 -18.97 3.63
C ALA A 330 4.89 -18.78 3.85
N SER A 331 4.26 -17.92 3.04
CA SER A 331 2.81 -17.66 3.12
C SER A 331 2.02 -18.94 2.81
N PHE A 332 2.38 -19.67 1.74
CA PHE A 332 1.75 -20.95 1.41
C PHE A 332 1.83 -21.97 2.55
N LYS A 333 2.99 -22.09 3.20
CA LYS A 333 3.20 -23.01 4.32
C LYS A 333 2.31 -22.67 5.52
N GLU A 334 2.15 -21.38 5.81
CA GLU A 334 1.47 -20.90 7.01
C GLU A 334 -0.02 -20.59 6.78
N LEU A 335 -0.46 -20.55 5.51
CA LEU A 335 -1.84 -20.27 5.13
C LEU A 335 -2.81 -21.27 5.81
N PRO A 336 -3.79 -20.79 6.60
CA PRO A 336 -4.76 -21.66 7.26
C PRO A 336 -5.62 -22.47 6.28
N ALA A 337 -6.33 -23.47 6.81
CA ALA A 337 -7.36 -24.16 6.04
C ALA A 337 -8.49 -23.18 5.66
N ASN A 338 -9.08 -23.33 4.47
CA ASN A 338 -10.11 -22.44 3.95
C ASN A 338 -9.68 -20.96 3.85
N SER A 339 -8.39 -20.71 3.67
CA SER A 339 -7.85 -19.36 3.45
C SER A 339 -7.28 -19.19 2.05
N VAL A 340 -7.25 -17.93 1.61
CA VAL A 340 -6.76 -17.51 0.29
C VAL A 340 -5.44 -16.80 0.43
N LEU A 341 -4.53 -17.11 -0.48
CA LEU A 341 -3.35 -16.29 -0.74
C LEU A 341 -3.66 -15.36 -1.93
N LEU A 342 -3.57 -14.05 -1.71
CA LEU A 342 -3.63 -13.05 -2.79
C LEU A 342 -2.21 -12.69 -3.23
N VAL A 343 -1.95 -12.66 -4.53
CA VAL A 343 -0.69 -12.18 -5.11
C VAL A 343 -1.00 -11.04 -6.07
N TYR A 344 -0.64 -9.83 -5.70
CA TYR A 344 -0.72 -8.64 -6.54
C TYR A 344 0.66 -8.34 -7.13
N LEU A 345 0.75 -8.31 -8.46
CA LEU A 345 1.97 -8.08 -9.23
C LEU A 345 1.82 -6.83 -10.08
N SER A 346 2.41 -5.71 -9.63
CA SER A 346 2.61 -4.53 -10.47
C SER A 346 4.02 -4.54 -11.01
N ALA A 347 4.26 -5.04 -12.22
CA ALA A 347 5.62 -5.27 -12.72
C ALA A 347 5.74 -5.17 -14.25
N THR A 348 6.93 -4.77 -14.70
CA THR A 348 7.26 -4.74 -16.14
C THR A 348 7.17 -6.14 -16.75
N GLY A 349 6.51 -6.29 -17.90
CA GLY A 349 6.36 -7.58 -18.59
C GLY A 349 7.67 -8.07 -19.22
N VAL A 350 7.89 -9.37 -19.18
CA VAL A 350 8.95 -10.08 -19.91
C VAL A 350 8.29 -10.91 -20.98
N PHE A 351 8.63 -10.66 -22.25
CA PHE A 351 8.03 -11.32 -23.40
C PHE A 351 8.91 -12.49 -23.88
N PRO A 352 8.33 -13.52 -24.51
CA PRO A 352 9.09 -14.64 -25.03
C PRO A 352 10.02 -14.22 -26.18
N VAL A 353 11.16 -14.92 -26.29
CA VAL A 353 12.22 -14.62 -27.27
C VAL A 353 11.97 -15.30 -28.62
N THR A 354 11.21 -16.41 -28.65
CA THR A 354 10.89 -17.21 -29.84
C THR A 354 9.56 -17.96 -29.69
N HIS A 355 8.77 -18.05 -30.77
CA HIS A 355 7.60 -18.93 -30.84
C HIS A 355 8.07 -20.38 -30.99
N LEU A 356 7.80 -21.21 -29.98
CA LEU A 356 8.01 -22.66 -30.02
C LEU A 356 6.68 -23.36 -30.28
N ASP A 357 6.69 -24.45 -31.04
CA ASP A 357 5.49 -25.25 -31.39
C ASP A 357 4.81 -25.92 -30.16
N TYR A 358 5.45 -25.87 -28.99
CA TYR A 358 4.91 -26.33 -27.71
C TYR A 358 4.84 -25.16 -26.74
N GLU A 359 3.63 -24.63 -26.51
CA GLU A 359 3.39 -23.52 -25.57
C GLU A 359 3.17 -24.06 -24.16
N GLY A 360 4.27 -24.31 -23.45
CA GLY A 360 4.24 -24.56 -22.02
C GLY A 360 4.02 -23.27 -21.20
N PRO A 361 3.71 -23.39 -19.91
CA PRO A 361 3.48 -22.26 -19.00
C PRO A 361 4.71 -21.37 -18.75
N TYR A 362 5.87 -21.77 -19.28
CA TYR A 362 7.13 -21.02 -19.25
C TYR A 362 7.45 -20.36 -20.60
N ASP A 363 6.63 -20.56 -21.62
CA ASP A 363 6.86 -20.07 -22.99
C ASP A 363 6.10 -18.77 -23.27
N PHE A 364 5.21 -18.35 -22.38
CA PHE A 364 4.49 -17.08 -22.48
C PHE A 364 5.28 -15.87 -21.91
N GLY A 365 6.49 -16.11 -21.40
CA GLY A 365 7.21 -15.13 -20.58
C GLY A 365 6.54 -14.95 -19.22
N GLY A 366 6.55 -13.72 -18.69
CA GLY A 366 6.00 -13.45 -17.36
C GLY A 366 6.22 -12.01 -16.92
N VAL A 367 6.49 -11.81 -15.63
CA VAL A 367 6.79 -10.48 -15.07
C VAL A 367 8.22 -10.42 -14.56
N LEU A 368 8.86 -9.27 -14.76
CA LEU A 368 10.23 -9.02 -14.35
C LEU A 368 10.34 -9.06 -12.82
N THR A 369 11.45 -9.61 -12.34
CA THR A 369 11.93 -9.51 -10.95
C THR A 369 13.26 -8.77 -10.93
N ASN A 370 13.68 -8.28 -9.78
CA ASN A 370 14.92 -7.50 -9.69
C ASN A 370 16.17 -8.38 -9.87
N THR A 371 17.19 -7.83 -10.52
CA THR A 371 18.47 -8.49 -10.80
C THR A 371 19.56 -8.13 -9.80
N ASN A 372 19.30 -7.20 -8.86
CA ASN A 372 20.26 -6.64 -7.90
C ASN A 372 21.51 -6.01 -8.55
N ARG A 373 21.50 -5.80 -9.87
CA ARG A 373 22.55 -5.08 -10.59
C ARG A 373 22.01 -3.69 -10.91
N ASP A 374 22.68 -2.65 -10.43
CA ASP A 374 22.40 -1.27 -10.81
C ASP A 374 22.37 -1.20 -12.33
N VAL A 375 21.18 -1.00 -12.90
CA VAL A 375 21.00 -0.84 -14.34
C VAL A 375 21.43 0.58 -14.67
N VAL A 376 22.74 0.84 -14.59
CA VAL A 376 23.36 2.08 -15.05
C VAL A 376 23.29 2.17 -16.57
N ASN A 377 23.03 1.08 -17.29
CA ASN A 377 22.83 1.08 -18.73
C ASN A 377 21.70 0.13 -19.14
N GLY A 378 20.50 0.68 -19.38
CA GLY A 378 19.31 -0.05 -19.84
C GLY A 378 19.45 -0.72 -21.22
N GLU A 379 20.55 -0.51 -21.93
CA GLU A 379 20.77 -1.02 -23.29
C GLU A 379 21.60 -2.31 -23.36
N THR A 380 22.27 -2.73 -22.27
CA THR A 380 23.23 -3.86 -22.33
C THR A 380 22.67 -5.22 -21.88
N VAL A 381 21.46 -5.29 -21.33
CA VAL A 381 20.85 -6.55 -20.88
C VAL A 381 20.32 -7.40 -22.05
N GLN A 382 20.04 -6.79 -23.21
CA GLN A 382 19.49 -7.50 -24.38
C GLN A 382 20.51 -8.34 -25.18
N LYS A 383 21.79 -8.37 -24.79
CA LYS A 383 22.86 -9.10 -25.50
C LYS A 383 23.45 -10.30 -24.74
N ARG A 384 22.68 -10.96 -23.86
CA ARG A 384 23.09 -12.25 -23.28
C ARG A 384 22.31 -13.40 -23.92
N ASN A 385 23.05 -14.37 -24.46
CA ASN A 385 22.66 -15.63 -25.11
C ASN A 385 21.14 -15.93 -25.14
N GLN A 386 20.52 -15.73 -26.30
CA GLN A 386 19.10 -15.99 -26.64
C GLN A 386 18.66 -17.47 -26.52
N ALA A 387 19.50 -18.36 -25.96
CA ALA A 387 19.19 -19.79 -25.83
C ALA A 387 18.50 -20.16 -24.50
N GLN A 388 18.52 -19.27 -23.49
CA GLN A 388 17.98 -19.54 -22.15
C GLN A 388 16.84 -18.57 -21.81
N LYS A 389 15.84 -19.06 -21.07
CA LYS A 389 14.75 -18.23 -20.53
C LYS A 389 15.29 -17.26 -19.48
N GLU A 390 14.65 -16.10 -19.33
CA GLU A 390 15.07 -15.06 -18.39
C GLU A 390 15.01 -15.56 -16.94
N MET A 391 16.15 -15.56 -16.25
CA MET A 391 16.27 -16.03 -14.87
C MET A 391 15.53 -15.10 -13.90
N HIS A 392 15.51 -13.80 -14.21
CA HIS A 392 14.84 -12.80 -13.38
C HIS A 392 13.41 -12.54 -13.83
N CYS A 393 12.68 -13.59 -14.18
CA CYS A 393 11.28 -13.53 -14.58
C CYS A 393 10.46 -14.51 -13.73
N LEU A 394 9.37 -14.02 -13.15
CA LEU A 394 8.34 -14.90 -12.60
C LEU A 394 7.44 -15.31 -13.76
N HIS A 395 7.49 -16.59 -14.13
CA HIS A 395 6.63 -17.17 -15.15
C HIS A 395 5.35 -17.72 -14.51
N PRO A 396 4.24 -17.85 -15.26
CA PRO A 396 3.04 -18.55 -14.79
C PRO A 396 3.33 -19.95 -14.23
N GLY A 397 4.28 -20.67 -14.86
CA GLY A 397 4.73 -21.99 -14.43
C GLY A 397 5.28 -22.03 -13.00
N ASP A 398 5.91 -20.95 -12.53
CA ASP A 398 6.48 -20.87 -11.18
C ASP A 398 5.41 -20.82 -10.08
N LEU A 399 4.15 -20.59 -10.46
CA LEU A 399 3.03 -20.51 -9.53
C LEU A 399 2.29 -21.84 -9.32
N PHE A 400 2.50 -22.87 -10.16
CA PHE A 400 1.87 -24.19 -9.98
C PHE A 400 2.13 -24.85 -8.61
N PRO A 401 3.32 -24.71 -7.98
CA PRO A 401 3.52 -25.17 -6.61
C PRO A 401 2.45 -24.66 -5.64
N PHE A 402 2.05 -23.39 -5.81
CA PHE A 402 1.16 -22.66 -4.90
C PHE A 402 -0.32 -22.84 -5.22
N THR A 403 -0.69 -23.34 -6.40
CA THR A 403 -2.09 -23.69 -6.75
C THR A 403 -2.60 -24.96 -6.04
N ARG A 404 -1.84 -25.51 -5.09
CA ARG A 404 -2.29 -26.55 -4.13
C ARG A 404 -3.18 -26.01 -3.02
N LYS A 405 -3.32 -24.69 -2.91
CA LYS A 405 -4.25 -23.99 -2.02
C LYS A 405 -4.99 -22.93 -2.85
N PRO A 406 -6.14 -22.42 -2.35
CA PRO A 406 -6.85 -21.32 -3.01
C PRO A 406 -5.93 -20.11 -3.26
N LEU A 407 -5.80 -19.74 -4.53
CA LEU A 407 -4.88 -18.70 -4.97
C LEU A 407 -5.64 -17.65 -5.79
N PHE A 408 -5.51 -16.38 -5.42
CA PHE A 408 -6.07 -15.25 -6.16
C PHE A 408 -4.91 -14.39 -6.66
N ILE A 409 -4.88 -14.07 -7.95
CA ILE A 409 -3.76 -13.34 -8.56
C ILE A 409 -4.31 -12.09 -9.25
N VAL A 410 -3.62 -10.97 -9.07
CA VAL A 410 -3.86 -9.75 -9.83
C VAL A 410 -2.56 -9.37 -10.52
N VAL A 411 -2.55 -9.33 -11.85
CA VAL A 411 -1.35 -9.04 -12.65
C VAL A 411 -1.56 -7.74 -13.41
N ASP A 412 -0.84 -6.71 -12.99
CA ASP A 412 -0.76 -5.40 -13.63
C ASP A 412 0.59 -5.29 -14.35
N SER A 413 0.58 -5.59 -15.65
CA SER A 413 1.78 -5.73 -16.46
C SER A 413 1.50 -5.59 -17.95
N SER A 414 2.50 -5.12 -18.70
CA SER A 414 2.47 -5.15 -20.17
C SER A 414 2.43 -6.56 -20.76
N ASN A 415 2.75 -7.61 -19.98
CA ASN A 415 2.58 -9.01 -20.37
C ASN A 415 1.65 -9.78 -19.39
N SER A 416 0.61 -9.11 -18.87
CA SER A 416 -0.37 -9.71 -17.96
C SER A 416 -1.04 -10.97 -18.55
N THR A 417 -1.29 -10.98 -19.86
CA THR A 417 -1.94 -12.09 -20.59
C THR A 417 -1.16 -13.40 -20.57
N ALA A 418 0.13 -13.38 -20.20
CA ALA A 418 0.89 -14.61 -19.96
C ALA A 418 0.24 -15.49 -18.87
N TYR A 419 -0.49 -14.88 -17.93
CA TYR A 419 -1.16 -15.54 -16.82
C TYR A 419 -2.60 -15.96 -17.13
N LYS A 420 -3.02 -15.92 -18.40
CA LYS A 420 -4.36 -16.29 -18.85
C LYS A 420 -4.55 -17.81 -18.98
N ASN A 421 -3.48 -18.58 -19.11
CA ASN A 421 -3.53 -20.01 -19.38
C ASN A 421 -2.94 -20.82 -18.22
N PHE A 422 -3.78 -21.22 -17.27
CA PHE A 422 -3.42 -22.16 -16.23
C PHE A 422 -4.05 -23.53 -16.47
N SER A 423 -3.29 -24.58 -16.19
CA SER A 423 -3.82 -25.94 -16.06
C SER A 423 -4.27 -26.17 -14.62
N ASN A 424 -5.50 -26.64 -14.42
CA ASN A 424 -5.96 -26.99 -13.06
C ASN A 424 -5.38 -28.34 -12.64
N LEU A 425 -4.17 -28.32 -12.04
CA LEU A 425 -3.43 -29.52 -11.67
C LEU A 425 -3.85 -30.13 -10.33
N PHE A 426 -4.47 -29.35 -9.43
CA PHE A 426 -4.74 -29.77 -8.04
C PHE A 426 -6.21 -29.64 -7.62
N GLY A 427 -7.10 -29.20 -8.50
CA GLY A 427 -8.53 -29.05 -8.21
C GLY A 427 -8.88 -27.92 -7.24
N GLN A 428 -7.92 -27.05 -6.90
CA GLN A 428 -8.14 -25.89 -6.03
C GLN A 428 -8.53 -24.68 -6.87
N PRO A 429 -9.32 -23.75 -6.31
CA PRO A 429 -9.71 -22.55 -7.03
C PRO A 429 -8.52 -21.64 -7.30
N LEU A 430 -8.48 -21.13 -8.53
CA LEU A 430 -7.54 -20.13 -9.00
C LEU A 430 -8.32 -19.07 -9.76
N VAL A 431 -8.15 -17.80 -9.41
CA VAL A 431 -8.63 -16.67 -10.22
C VAL A 431 -7.47 -15.72 -10.49
N CYS A 432 -7.30 -15.31 -11.75
CA CYS A 432 -6.38 -14.27 -12.17
C CYS A 432 -7.16 -13.08 -12.74
N LEU A 433 -6.87 -11.88 -12.26
CA LEU A 433 -7.34 -10.62 -12.86
C LEU A 433 -6.16 -9.95 -13.58
N LEU A 434 -6.29 -9.72 -14.88
CA LEU A 434 -5.20 -9.32 -15.76
C LEU A 434 -5.47 -7.92 -16.30
N SER A 435 -4.51 -7.01 -16.13
CA SER A 435 -4.61 -5.65 -16.70
C SER A 435 -4.63 -5.68 -18.23
N PRO A 436 -5.12 -4.62 -18.89
CA PRO A 436 -4.82 -4.36 -20.29
C PRO A 436 -3.30 -4.43 -20.56
N THR A 437 -2.92 -4.95 -21.71
CA THR A 437 -1.51 -4.98 -22.17
C THR A 437 -1.18 -3.79 -23.08
N VAL A 438 -2.20 -3.12 -23.62
CA VAL A 438 -2.06 -1.93 -24.45
C VAL A 438 -2.97 -0.82 -23.95
N TYR A 439 -2.39 0.31 -23.56
CA TYR A 439 -3.13 1.51 -23.19
C TYR A 439 -3.07 2.56 -24.32
N PRO A 440 -4.10 3.41 -24.46
CA PRO A 440 -4.00 4.60 -25.31
C PRO A 440 -2.82 5.48 -24.86
N LYS A 441 -2.16 6.18 -25.81
CA LYS A 441 -0.95 6.98 -25.52
C LYS A 441 -1.13 7.97 -24.37
N SER A 442 -2.26 8.68 -24.34
CA SER A 442 -2.59 9.63 -23.27
C SER A 442 -2.63 9.01 -21.87
N VAL A 443 -2.96 7.72 -21.76
CA VAL A 443 -2.97 6.96 -20.50
C VAL A 443 -1.59 6.36 -20.23
N GLN A 444 -0.88 5.90 -21.26
CA GLN A 444 0.46 5.33 -21.13
C GLN A 444 1.47 6.35 -20.59
N ASP A 445 1.36 7.61 -21.01
CA ASP A 445 2.20 8.72 -20.54
C ASP A 445 2.03 8.97 -19.02
N GLN A 446 0.90 8.55 -18.43
CA GLN A 446 0.61 8.70 -17.00
C GLN A 446 1.07 7.49 -16.16
N SER A 447 1.65 6.45 -16.76
CA SER A 447 2.05 5.20 -16.06
C SER A 447 3.00 5.41 -14.87
N GLN A 448 3.77 6.49 -14.90
CA GLN A 448 4.66 6.90 -13.81
C GLN A 448 3.88 7.24 -12.52
N ARG A 449 2.64 7.73 -12.67
CA ARG A 449 1.72 8.14 -11.60
C ARG A 449 0.77 6.99 -11.15
N GLY A 450 1.13 5.76 -11.46
CA GLY A 450 0.36 4.56 -11.13
C GLY A 450 -0.50 4.05 -12.29
N SER A 451 -0.89 2.79 -12.22
CA SER A 451 -1.68 2.13 -13.26
C SER A 451 -3.15 2.53 -13.19
N LEU A 452 -3.76 2.73 -14.37
CA LEU A 452 -5.20 2.94 -14.51
C LEU A 452 -5.98 1.71 -14.00
N PHE A 453 -5.51 0.50 -14.29
CA PHE A 453 -6.15 -0.73 -13.84
C PHE A 453 -6.18 -0.81 -12.32
N THR A 454 -5.03 -0.58 -11.67
CA THR A 454 -4.95 -0.52 -10.21
C THR A 454 -5.78 0.61 -9.62
N LEU A 455 -5.87 1.76 -10.31
CA LEU A 455 -6.74 2.86 -9.89
C LEU A 455 -8.22 2.46 -9.87
N PHE A 456 -8.70 1.71 -10.87
CA PHE A 456 -10.06 1.16 -10.85
C PHE A 456 -10.27 0.14 -9.73
N LEU A 457 -9.31 -0.76 -9.48
CA LEU A 457 -9.41 -1.74 -8.38
C LEU A 457 -9.36 -1.07 -7.00
N TYR A 458 -8.71 0.09 -6.89
CA TYR A 458 -8.67 0.90 -5.67
C TYR A 458 -9.95 1.72 -5.48
N SER A 459 -10.33 2.49 -6.49
CA SER A 459 -11.47 3.40 -6.50
C SER A 459 -12.05 3.52 -7.91
N PRO A 460 -13.13 2.78 -8.23
CA PRO A 460 -13.74 2.80 -9.56
C PRO A 460 -14.16 4.19 -10.03
N LEU A 461 -14.60 5.07 -9.11
CA LEU A 461 -15.00 6.44 -9.47
C LEU A 461 -13.80 7.33 -9.78
N LEU A 462 -12.66 7.14 -9.12
CA LEU A 462 -11.41 7.81 -9.50
C LEU A 462 -10.89 7.29 -10.85
N GLY A 463 -10.94 5.97 -11.06
CA GLY A 463 -10.57 5.35 -12.34
C GLY A 463 -11.44 5.85 -13.49
N PHE A 464 -12.76 5.90 -13.28
CA PHE A 464 -13.73 6.43 -14.24
C PHE A 464 -13.48 7.90 -14.53
N SER A 465 -13.30 8.72 -13.50
CA SER A 465 -13.04 10.16 -13.67
C SER A 465 -11.71 10.41 -14.39
N SER A 466 -10.66 9.64 -14.05
CA SER A 466 -9.34 9.74 -14.69
C SER A 466 -9.37 9.39 -16.17
N VAL A 467 -10.05 8.28 -16.55
CA VAL A 467 -10.16 7.90 -17.97
C VAL A 467 -10.99 8.90 -18.78
N CYS A 468 -11.95 9.57 -18.14
CA CYS A 468 -12.75 10.63 -18.75
C CYS A 468 -12.04 12.01 -18.77
N GLY A 469 -10.83 12.12 -18.23
CA GLY A 469 -10.08 13.38 -18.20
C GLY A 469 -10.64 14.44 -17.24
N LEU A 470 -11.42 14.03 -16.23
CA LEU A 470 -11.94 14.93 -15.21
C LEU A 470 -10.83 15.29 -14.22
N SER A 471 -10.53 16.58 -14.07
CA SER A 471 -9.53 17.07 -13.11
C SER A 471 -10.11 17.25 -11.71
N SER A 472 -11.39 17.58 -11.60
CA SER A 472 -12.07 17.75 -10.31
C SER A 472 -13.57 17.48 -10.40
N VAL A 473 -14.15 17.02 -9.28
CA VAL A 473 -15.58 16.72 -9.13
C VAL A 473 -16.08 17.38 -7.84
N ARG A 474 -17.21 18.09 -7.89
CA ARG A 474 -17.81 18.67 -6.67
C ARG A 474 -18.31 17.57 -5.74
N ARG A 475 -18.16 17.78 -4.43
CA ARG A 475 -18.52 16.82 -3.37
C ARG A 475 -19.94 16.29 -3.52
N GLY A 476 -20.93 17.17 -3.70
CA GLY A 476 -22.33 16.74 -3.85
C GLY A 476 -22.57 15.87 -5.08
N LEU A 477 -21.80 16.06 -6.17
CA LEU A 477 -21.87 15.20 -7.35
C LEU A 477 -21.12 13.88 -7.12
N TRP A 478 -19.96 13.95 -6.47
CA TRP A 478 -19.16 12.79 -6.08
C TRP A 478 -19.95 11.82 -5.19
N GLU A 479 -20.62 12.32 -4.15
CA GLU A 479 -21.43 11.51 -3.23
C GLU A 479 -22.58 10.83 -3.98
N ARG A 480 -23.28 11.54 -4.86
CA ARG A 480 -24.35 10.96 -5.72
C ARG A 480 -23.82 9.87 -6.66
N ALA A 481 -22.67 10.11 -7.30
CA ALA A 481 -22.03 9.14 -8.18
C ALA A 481 -21.56 7.90 -7.42
N GLN A 482 -21.06 8.08 -6.20
CA GLN A 482 -20.67 7.00 -5.31
C GLN A 482 -21.87 6.17 -4.85
N ASP A 483 -22.99 6.80 -4.47
CA ASP A 483 -24.24 6.12 -4.13
C ASP A 483 -24.83 5.35 -5.32
N PHE A 484 -24.73 5.92 -6.52
CA PHE A 484 -25.10 5.24 -7.76
C PHE A 484 -24.22 4.01 -8.00
N LEU A 485 -22.90 4.15 -7.88
CA LEU A 485 -21.97 3.03 -8.02
C LEU A 485 -22.21 1.91 -7.01
N GLN A 486 -22.66 2.22 -5.79
CA GLN A 486 -23.04 1.17 -4.84
C GLN A 486 -24.24 0.33 -5.32
N LYS A 487 -25.17 0.93 -6.09
CA LYS A 487 -26.26 0.18 -6.75
C LYS A 487 -25.69 -0.71 -7.85
N VAL A 488 -24.86 -0.14 -8.72
CA VAL A 488 -24.17 -0.88 -9.80
C VAL A 488 -23.38 -2.07 -9.24
N PHE A 489 -22.68 -1.90 -8.12
CA PHE A 489 -21.93 -2.99 -7.48
C PHE A 489 -22.81 -4.11 -6.96
N ARG A 490 -24.02 -3.81 -6.47
CA ARG A 490 -24.99 -4.85 -6.10
C ARG A 490 -25.46 -5.62 -7.34
N ASP A 491 -25.72 -4.92 -8.43
CA ASP A 491 -26.19 -5.55 -9.67
C ASP A 491 -25.10 -6.42 -10.30
N ILE A 492 -23.85 -5.95 -10.35
CA ILE A 492 -22.70 -6.76 -10.75
C ILE A 492 -22.57 -7.99 -9.84
N GLY A 493 -22.73 -7.82 -8.52
CA GLY A 493 -22.69 -8.94 -7.58
C GLY A 493 -23.77 -9.99 -7.84
N GLN A 494 -24.99 -9.56 -8.19
CA GLN A 494 -26.08 -10.47 -8.59
C GLN A 494 -25.78 -11.17 -9.92
N MET A 495 -25.24 -10.46 -10.91
CA MET A 495 -24.84 -11.04 -12.19
C MET A 495 -23.79 -12.14 -12.00
N LEU A 496 -22.77 -11.85 -11.19
CA LEU A 496 -21.68 -12.80 -10.90
C LEU A 496 -22.16 -14.07 -10.19
N THR A 497 -23.24 -13.99 -9.43
CA THR A 497 -23.67 -15.07 -8.52
C THR A 497 -24.86 -15.87 -9.02
N ARG A 498 -25.66 -15.30 -9.93
CA ARG A 498 -26.81 -15.98 -10.54
C ARG A 498 -26.46 -16.69 -11.85
N SER A 499 -25.41 -16.26 -12.53
CA SER A 499 -25.03 -16.87 -13.79
C SER A 499 -24.44 -18.26 -13.60
N ARG A 500 -24.98 -19.23 -14.34
CA ARG A 500 -24.46 -20.61 -14.38
C ARG A 500 -23.27 -20.78 -15.33
N SER A 501 -23.02 -19.80 -16.20
CA SER A 501 -21.88 -19.81 -17.14
C SER A 501 -20.57 -19.39 -16.48
N ILE A 502 -20.63 -18.78 -15.29
CA ILE A 502 -19.46 -18.34 -14.54
C ILE A 502 -18.83 -19.53 -13.82
N ASP A 503 -17.51 -19.64 -13.94
CA ASP A 503 -16.74 -20.70 -13.28
C ASP A 503 -16.89 -20.64 -11.75
N GLN A 504 -17.03 -21.81 -11.13
CA GLN A 504 -17.22 -21.95 -9.69
C GLN A 504 -16.08 -21.34 -8.87
N ALA A 505 -14.87 -21.23 -9.42
CA ALA A 505 -13.73 -20.59 -8.77
C ALA A 505 -14.08 -19.15 -8.34
N PHE A 506 -14.79 -18.37 -9.16
CA PHE A 506 -15.21 -17.02 -8.81
C PHE A 506 -16.14 -17.01 -7.58
N LEU A 507 -17.12 -17.93 -7.55
CA LEU A 507 -18.07 -18.06 -6.44
C LEU A 507 -17.40 -18.50 -5.13
N GLN A 508 -16.32 -19.27 -5.23
CA GLN A 508 -15.55 -19.70 -4.06
C GLN A 508 -14.84 -18.54 -3.37
N PHE A 509 -14.33 -17.56 -4.15
CA PHE A 509 -13.69 -16.36 -3.62
C PHE A 509 -14.69 -15.25 -3.24
N PHE A 510 -15.90 -15.27 -3.81
CA PHE A 510 -16.91 -14.22 -3.62
C PHE A 510 -17.44 -14.10 -2.18
N GLY A 511 -17.22 -15.10 -1.33
CA GLY A 511 -17.60 -15.05 0.09
C GLY A 511 -16.77 -14.06 0.91
N ASP A 512 -15.52 -13.80 0.52
CA ASP A 512 -14.65 -12.84 1.19
C ASP A 512 -14.97 -11.39 0.76
N GLU A 513 -15.04 -10.46 1.71
CA GLU A 513 -15.42 -9.07 1.44
C GLU A 513 -14.43 -8.33 0.53
N PHE A 514 -13.13 -8.56 0.69
CA PHE A 514 -12.10 -7.90 -0.11
C PHE A 514 -12.06 -8.48 -1.52
N LEU A 515 -12.05 -9.81 -1.64
CA LEU A 515 -12.01 -10.48 -2.94
C LEU A 515 -13.28 -10.19 -3.76
N ARG A 516 -14.45 -10.19 -3.11
CA ARG A 516 -15.72 -9.80 -3.72
C ARG A 516 -15.67 -8.39 -4.28
N LEU A 517 -15.15 -7.42 -3.53
CA LEU A 517 -14.99 -6.06 -4.03
C LEU A 517 -14.03 -6.01 -5.21
N LEU A 518 -12.87 -6.67 -5.14
CA LEU A 518 -11.93 -6.70 -6.27
C LEU A 518 -12.58 -7.26 -7.55
N LEU A 519 -13.36 -8.34 -7.44
CA LEU A 519 -14.10 -8.91 -8.56
C LEU A 519 -15.13 -7.93 -9.15
N ILE A 520 -15.92 -7.28 -8.29
CA ILE A 520 -16.93 -6.31 -8.73
C ILE A 520 -16.28 -5.11 -9.41
N ARG A 521 -15.20 -4.57 -8.80
CA ARG A 521 -14.44 -3.44 -9.34
C ARG A 521 -13.77 -3.80 -10.67
N PHE A 522 -13.28 -5.03 -10.81
CA PHE A 522 -12.74 -5.55 -12.06
C PHE A 522 -13.77 -5.60 -13.19
N VAL A 523 -14.97 -6.13 -12.91
CA VAL A 523 -16.06 -6.18 -13.90
C VAL A 523 -16.45 -4.78 -14.34
N PHE A 524 -16.59 -3.84 -13.39
CA PHE A 524 -16.89 -2.45 -13.69
C PHE A 524 -15.78 -1.77 -14.53
N CYS A 525 -14.51 -2.02 -14.19
CA CYS A 525 -13.35 -1.55 -14.96
C CYS A 525 -13.42 -2.05 -16.41
N SER A 526 -13.60 -3.36 -16.61
CA SER A 526 -13.64 -3.96 -17.94
C SER A 526 -14.81 -3.40 -18.77
N ALA A 527 -16.01 -3.28 -18.20
CA ALA A 527 -17.15 -2.70 -18.89
C ALA A 527 -16.94 -1.23 -19.25
N THR A 528 -16.38 -0.42 -18.34
CA THR A 528 -16.06 0.99 -18.60
C THR A 528 -15.08 1.13 -19.75
N LEU A 529 -13.98 0.38 -19.73
CA LEU A 529 -12.96 0.45 -20.78
C LEU A 529 -13.49 -0.04 -22.13
N ARG A 530 -14.35 -1.07 -22.17
CA ARG A 530 -14.96 -1.56 -23.42
C ARG A 530 -15.89 -0.56 -24.10
N LEU A 531 -16.59 0.27 -23.33
CA LEU A 531 -17.49 1.29 -23.88
C LEU A 531 -16.79 2.60 -24.24
N HIS A 532 -15.63 2.87 -23.68
CA HIS A 532 -14.95 4.15 -23.85
C HIS A 532 -14.28 4.26 -25.23
N LYS A 533 -14.56 5.33 -25.98
CA LYS A 533 -14.14 5.54 -27.39
C LYS A 533 -12.63 5.49 -27.64
N LEU A 534 -11.83 5.75 -26.59
CA LEU A 534 -10.36 5.67 -26.64
C LEU A 534 -9.81 4.23 -26.69
N PHE A 535 -10.55 3.25 -26.19
CA PHE A 535 -10.10 1.86 -26.07
C PHE A 535 -10.77 1.04 -27.16
N ARG A 536 -10.01 0.66 -28.20
CA ARG A 536 -10.55 0.02 -29.40
C ARG A 536 -10.02 -1.38 -29.65
N GLU A 537 -8.83 -1.68 -29.14
CA GLU A 537 -8.19 -2.98 -29.33
C GLU A 537 -8.63 -3.96 -28.24
N SER A 538 -8.73 -5.25 -28.58
CA SER A 538 -9.01 -6.31 -27.61
C SER A 538 -8.00 -6.35 -26.46
N ARG A 539 -6.74 -6.01 -26.75
CA ARG A 539 -5.62 -5.90 -25.79
C ARG A 539 -5.73 -4.70 -24.85
N SER A 540 -6.64 -3.78 -25.13
CA SER A 540 -6.93 -2.62 -24.28
C SER A 540 -7.97 -2.89 -23.20
N PHE A 541 -8.45 -4.13 -23.10
CA PHE A 541 -9.42 -4.54 -22.08
C PHE A 541 -8.78 -5.45 -21.03
N PRO A 542 -9.16 -5.31 -19.76
CA PRO A 542 -8.80 -6.28 -18.73
C PRO A 542 -9.39 -7.65 -19.04
N GLU A 543 -8.63 -8.70 -18.74
CA GLU A 543 -9.01 -10.10 -18.93
C GLU A 543 -8.92 -10.87 -17.62
N SER A 544 -9.47 -12.08 -17.59
CA SER A 544 -9.44 -12.93 -16.41
C SER A 544 -9.18 -14.39 -16.76
N TYR A 545 -8.70 -15.15 -15.77
CA TYR A 545 -8.70 -16.61 -15.78
C TYR A 545 -9.43 -17.11 -14.53
N PRO A 546 -10.37 -18.07 -14.64
CA PRO A 546 -11.03 -18.50 -15.88
C PRO A 546 -11.68 -17.34 -16.62
N GLU A 547 -11.90 -17.46 -17.93
CA GLU A 547 -12.48 -16.36 -18.70
C GLU A 547 -13.93 -16.09 -18.25
N LEU A 548 -14.22 -14.85 -17.87
CA LEU A 548 -15.59 -14.43 -17.58
C LEU A 548 -16.44 -14.42 -18.87
N PRO A 549 -17.66 -14.99 -18.87
CA PRO A 549 -18.58 -14.95 -20.00
C PRO A 549 -18.96 -13.50 -20.33
N LYS A 550 -18.43 -12.96 -21.43
CA LYS A 550 -18.48 -11.52 -21.72
C LYS A 550 -19.89 -10.97 -21.80
N GLN A 551 -20.76 -11.60 -22.59
CA GLN A 551 -22.16 -11.19 -22.79
C GLN A 551 -22.99 -11.19 -21.49
N ASP A 552 -22.70 -12.12 -20.59
CA ASP A 552 -23.41 -12.23 -19.30
C ASP A 552 -22.79 -11.33 -18.20
N THR A 553 -21.61 -10.74 -18.46
CA THR A 553 -20.84 -9.97 -17.47
C THR A 553 -20.44 -8.59 -17.98
N VAL A 554 -19.22 -8.46 -18.53
CA VAL A 554 -18.59 -7.19 -18.87
C VAL A 554 -19.19 -6.48 -20.10
N GLU A 555 -19.95 -7.20 -20.92
CA GLU A 555 -20.69 -6.70 -22.10
C GLU A 555 -22.21 -6.76 -21.91
N SER A 556 -22.69 -6.96 -20.67
CA SER A 556 -24.12 -6.98 -20.37
C SER A 556 -24.78 -5.63 -20.66
N VAL A 557 -25.92 -5.66 -21.34
CA VAL A 557 -26.73 -4.47 -21.66
C VAL A 557 -27.10 -3.67 -20.40
N LEU A 558 -27.35 -4.35 -19.27
CA LEU A 558 -27.63 -3.69 -18.00
C LEU A 558 -26.45 -2.83 -17.55
N LEU A 559 -25.25 -3.44 -17.52
CA LEU A 559 -24.04 -2.77 -17.06
C LEU A 559 -23.65 -1.64 -18.02
N GLN A 560 -23.84 -1.83 -19.33
CA GLN A 560 -23.59 -0.76 -20.31
C GLN A 560 -24.45 0.48 -20.05
N LYS A 561 -25.76 0.29 -19.83
CA LYS A 561 -26.67 1.40 -19.46
C LYS A 561 -26.23 2.11 -18.19
N GLN A 562 -25.77 1.36 -17.19
CA GLN A 562 -25.29 1.93 -15.92
C GLN A 562 -24.00 2.75 -16.10
N VAL A 563 -23.07 2.28 -16.93
CA VAL A 563 -21.87 3.05 -17.28
C VAL A 563 -22.24 4.35 -17.99
N LEU A 564 -23.18 4.31 -18.94
CA LEU A 564 -23.66 5.50 -19.65
C LEU A 564 -24.43 6.47 -18.73
N GLU A 565 -25.20 5.96 -17.77
CA GLU A 565 -25.90 6.79 -16.77
C GLU A 565 -24.91 7.49 -15.84
N LEU A 566 -23.85 6.80 -15.40
CA LEU A 566 -22.76 7.44 -14.65
C LEU A 566 -22.04 8.50 -15.51
N ALA A 567 -21.79 8.20 -16.79
CA ALA A 567 -21.18 9.14 -17.71
C ALA A 567 -22.05 10.40 -17.90
N ALA A 568 -23.36 10.25 -18.01
CA ALA A 568 -24.32 11.35 -18.08
C ALA A 568 -24.36 12.16 -16.78
N MET A 569 -24.31 11.50 -15.61
CA MET A 569 -24.24 12.17 -14.31
C MET A 569 -23.00 13.07 -14.20
N LEU A 570 -21.88 12.65 -14.77
CA LEU A 570 -20.60 13.37 -14.75
C LEU A 570 -20.36 14.25 -15.99
N ASP A 571 -21.37 14.41 -16.86
CA ASP A 571 -21.31 15.22 -18.10
C ASP A 571 -20.18 14.80 -19.08
N VAL A 572 -19.93 13.49 -19.17
CA VAL A 572 -18.87 12.88 -20.02
C VAL A 572 -19.40 11.78 -20.94
N GLN A 573 -20.72 11.69 -21.13
CA GLN A 573 -21.36 10.68 -21.99
C GLN A 573 -20.83 10.68 -23.42
N SER A 574 -20.40 11.84 -23.95
CA SER A 574 -19.85 11.99 -25.30
C SER A 574 -18.58 11.15 -25.55
N LEU A 575 -17.88 10.71 -24.49
CA LEU A 575 -16.69 9.87 -24.55
C LEU A 575 -17.00 8.37 -24.74
N PHE A 576 -18.26 7.96 -24.62
CA PHE A 576 -18.68 6.57 -24.69
C PHE A 576 -19.48 6.29 -25.96
N TRP A 577 -19.45 5.03 -26.40
CA TRP A 577 -20.34 4.54 -27.46
C TRP A 577 -21.75 4.36 -26.91
N ASP A 578 -22.74 4.79 -27.69
CA ASP A 578 -24.16 4.65 -27.36
C ASP A 578 -24.82 3.78 -28.43
N ASP A 579 -24.80 2.47 -28.21
CA ASP A 579 -25.40 1.49 -29.13
C ASP A 579 -26.94 1.55 -29.13
N SER A 580 -27.56 2.45 -28.34
CA SER A 580 -29.03 2.63 -28.37
C SER A 580 -29.52 3.32 -29.67
N LEU A 581 -28.62 3.83 -30.51
CA LEU A 581 -28.95 4.53 -31.76
C LEU A 581 -28.78 3.72 -33.06
N GLU A 582 -28.23 2.50 -33.03
CA GLU A 582 -28.03 1.68 -34.25
C GLU A 582 -29.19 0.72 -34.58
N SER A 583 -30.38 0.93 -34.00
CA SER A 583 -31.57 0.10 -34.28
C SER A 583 -32.73 0.86 -34.94
N TYR A 584 -32.43 1.84 -35.79
CA TYR A 584 -33.41 2.50 -36.67
C TYR A 584 -33.22 2.17 -38.14
#